data_AF-A0A2V6YND2-F1
#
_entry.id   AF-A0A2V6YND2-F1
#
_cell.length_a   1.000
_cell.length_b   1.000
_cell.length_c   1.000
_cell.angle_alpha   90.00
_cell.angle_beta   90.00
_cell.angle_gamma   90.00
#
_symmetry.space_group_name_H-M   'P 1'
#
loop_
_entity.id
_entity.type
_entity.pdbx_description
1 polymer ?
#
loop_
_entity_poly.entity_id
_entity_poly.type
_entity_poly.pdbx_seq_one_letter_code
_entity_poly.pdbx_strand_id
1 'polypeptide(L)' 'HGVKAQSTMMAVALDRRDPDQVYCATRNGQVFGTRDGGGTWHEYPLPAGIQDVYAVACG' A
#
# COMPACT_ATOMS: atom_id res chain seq x y z
N HIS A 1 3.70 4.89 -14.62
CA HIS A 1 3.72 4.62 -13.16
C HIS A 1 2.59 5.45 -12.54
N GLY A 2 1.50 4.80 -12.12
CA GLY A 2 0.15 5.42 -12.09
C GLY A 2 -0.39 5.83 -10.73
N VAL A 3 0.33 5.61 -9.64
CA VAL A 3 -0.11 5.95 -8.28
C VAL A 3 0.84 6.99 -7.70
N LYS A 4 0.29 8.10 -7.19
CA LYS A 4 1.05 9.15 -6.52
C LYS A 4 0.65 9.17 -5.04
N ALA A 5 1.64 8.99 -4.17
CA ALA A 5 1.45 9.18 -2.75
C ALA A 5 1.07 10.64 -2.47
N GLN A 6 -0.05 10.85 -1.79
CA GLN A 6 -0.54 12.19 -1.44
C GLN A 6 0.02 12.69 -0.10
N SER A 7 0.62 11.81 0.69
CA SER A 7 1.25 12.11 1.97
C SER A 7 2.44 11.19 2.23
N THR A 8 3.14 11.38 3.36
CA THR A 8 4.32 10.57 3.72
C THR A 8 3.97 9.09 3.82
N MET A 9 4.79 8.23 3.21
CA MET A 9 4.70 6.78 3.39
C MET A 9 5.08 6.42 4.83
N MET A 10 4.23 5.66 5.52
CA MET A 10 4.40 5.31 6.93
C MET A 10 4.65 3.82 7.14
N ALA A 11 4.14 2.97 6.25
CA ALA A 11 4.30 1.53 6.36
C ALA A 11 4.50 0.88 4.98
N VAL A 12 5.26 -0.22 4.99
CA VAL A 12 5.48 -1.12 3.86
C VAL A 12 5.40 -2.56 4.38
N ALA A 13 4.74 -3.43 3.62
CA ALA A 13 4.67 -4.85 3.87
C ALA A 13 5.02 -5.61 2.58
N LEU A 14 5.81 -6.66 2.75
CA LEU A 14 6.25 -7.57 1.69
C LEU A 14 5.68 -8.95 2.02
N ASP A 15 5.12 -9.64 1.03
CA ASP A 15 4.80 -11.06 1.22
C ASP A 15 6.11 -11.87 1.24
N ARG A 16 6.30 -12.67 2.29
CA ARG A 16 7.52 -13.49 2.45
C ARG A 16 7.51 -14.73 1.56
N ARG A 17 6.35 -15.14 1.07
CA ARG A 17 6.19 -16.31 0.17
C ARG A 17 6.17 -15.89 -1.29
N ASP A 18 5.85 -14.63 -1.55
CA ASP A 18 5.74 -14.06 -2.89
C ASP A 18 6.35 -12.65 -2.96
N PRO A 19 7.63 -12.51 -3.35
CA PRO A 19 8.31 -11.22 -3.35
C PRO A 19 7.74 -10.22 -4.37
N ASP A 20 6.87 -10.65 -5.29
CA ASP A 20 6.20 -9.76 -6.24
C ASP A 20 5.06 -8.98 -5.60
N GLN A 21 4.64 -9.34 -4.39
CA GLN A 21 3.57 -8.69 -3.64
C GLN A 21 4.10 -7.72 -2.59
N VAL A 22 3.78 -6.44 -2.79
CA VAL A 22 4.17 -5.35 -1.89
C VAL A 22 2.99 -4.43 -1.65
N TYR A 23 2.78 -4.04 -0.39
CA TYR A 23 1.72 -3.12 0.01
C TYR A 23 2.31 -2.00 0.85
N CYS A 24 1.83 -0.79 0.63
CA CYS A 24 2.27 0.41 1.32
C CYS A 24 1.07 1.19 1.83
N ALA A 25 1.29 1.94 2.92
CA ALA A 25 0.32 2.87 3.44
C ALA A 25 0.96 4.23 3.72
N THR A 26 0.19 5.29 3.52
CA THR A 26 0.58 6.67 3.82
C THR A 26 -0.11 7.18 5.08
N ARG A 27 0.41 8.28 5.63
CA ARG A 27 -0.11 8.92 6.84
C ARG A 27 -1.60 9.25 6.77
N ASN A 28 -2.09 9.65 5.61
CA ASN A 28 -3.50 10.03 5.42
C ASN A 28 -4.37 8.87 4.90
N GLY A 29 -3.97 7.62 5.17
CA GLY A 29 -4.79 6.45 4.90
C GLY A 29 -4.80 5.98 3.44
N GLN A 30 -4.00 6.57 2.55
CA GLN A 30 -3.84 6.02 1.21
C GLN A 30 -3.12 4.68 1.29
N VAL A 31 -3.72 3.62 0.75
CA VAL A 31 -3.12 2.29 0.62
C VAL A 31 -2.93 1.97 -0.85
N PHE A 32 -1.76 1.48 -1.21
CA PHE A 32 -1.48 1.00 -2.55
C PHE A 32 -0.61 -0.23 -2.54
N GLY A 33 -0.68 -1.04 -3.59
CA GLY A 33 0.10 -2.25 -3.68
C GLY A 33 0.34 -2.72 -5.11
N THR A 34 1.30 -3.61 -5.24
CA THR A 34 1.70 -4.29 -6.46
C THR A 34 1.65 -5.80 -6.23
N ARG A 35 1.49 -6.55 -7.31
CA ARG A 35 1.56 -8.02 -7.34
C ARG A 35 2.48 -8.53 -8.47
N ASP A 36 3.26 -7.64 -9.05
CA ASP A 36 4.11 -7.88 -10.22
C ASP A 36 5.49 -7.24 -10.04
N GLY A 37 5.99 -7.21 -8.80
CA GLY A 37 7.32 -6.70 -8.47
C GLY A 37 7.48 -5.20 -8.70
N GLY A 38 6.38 -4.44 -8.70
CA GLY A 38 6.36 -3.01 -8.90
C GLY A 38 6.15 -2.56 -10.35
N GLY A 39 5.85 -3.49 -11.27
CA GLY A 39 5.48 -3.17 -12.65
C GLY A 39 4.20 -2.33 -12.73
N THR A 40 3.20 -2.69 -11.94
CA THR A 40 1.91 -2.02 -11.80
C THR A 40 1.55 -1.81 -10.33
N TRP A 41 0.87 -0.70 -10.05
CA TRP A 41 0.44 -0.31 -8.72
C TRP A 41 -1.05 0.01 -8.74
N HIS A 42 -1.76 -0.51 -7.74
CA HIS A 42 -3.19 -0.30 -7.55
C HIS A 42 -3.43 0.39 -6.22
N GLU A 43 -4.38 1.32 -6.20
CA GLU A 43 -4.85 1.97 -4.98
C GLU A 43 -6.01 1.18 -4.38
N TYR A 44 -5.98 1.02 -3.05
CA TYR A 44 -6.99 0.32 -2.27
C TYR A 44 -7.70 1.34 -1.36
N PRO A 45 -8.88 1.84 -1.75
CA PRO A 45 -9.58 2.85 -0.97
C PRO A 45 -10.06 2.27 0.36
N LEU A 46 -9.87 3.04 1.43
CA LEU A 46 -10.39 2.68 2.74
C LEU A 46 -11.89 2.97 2.85
N PRO A 47 -12.61 2.31 3.78
CA PRO A 47 -13.97 2.70 4.13
C PRO A 47 -14.07 4.18 4.52
N ALA A 48 -15.20 4.80 4.20
CA ALA A 48 -15.43 6.21 4.51
C ALA A 48 -15.25 6.50 6.01
N GLY A 49 -14.56 7.60 6.32
CA GLY A 49 -14.29 8.04 7.70
C GLY A 49 -13.01 7.46 8.31
N ILE A 50 -12.34 6.51 7.66
CA ILE A 50 -11.02 6.04 8.09
C ILE A 50 -9.94 6.88 7.41
N GLN A 51 -9.07 7.49 8.22
CA GLN A 51 -8.01 8.38 7.74
C GLN A 51 -6.61 7.91 8.11
N ASP A 52 -6.49 6.94 9.04
CA ASP A 52 -5.21 6.50 9.58
C ASP A 52 -5.02 5.00 9.36
N VAL A 53 -3.84 4.64 8.85
CA VAL A 53 -3.37 3.26 8.74
C VAL A 53 -2.08 3.15 9.53
N TYR A 54 -2.10 2.39 10.61
CA TYR A 54 -0.94 2.22 11.50
C TYR A 54 0.01 1.11 11.05
N ALA A 55 -0.53 0.04 10.48
CA ALA A 55 0.24 -1.11 10.03
C ALA A 55 -0.43 -1.78 8.85
N VAL A 56 0.40 -2.37 7.99
CA VAL A 56 -0.03 -3.27 6.92
C VAL A 56 0.72 -4.58 7.06
N ALA A 57 0.07 -5.69 6.70
CA ALA A 57 0.66 -7.02 6.67
C ALA A 57 0.18 -7.75 5.42
N CYS A 58 1.06 -8.57 4.84
CA CYS A 58 0.78 -9.40 3.66
C CYS A 58 1.28 -10.83 3.92
N GLY A 59 0.56 -11.85 3.44
CA GLY A 59 0.97 -13.26 3.57
C GLY A 59 -0.14 -14.27 3.29
#